data_AF-A0A8J2Z370-F1
#
_entry.id   AF-A0A8J2Z370-F1
#
_cell.length_a   1.000
_cell.length_b   1.000
_cell.length_c   1.000
_cell.angle_alpha   90.00
_cell.angle_beta   90.00
_cell.angle_gamma   90.00
#
_symmetry.space_group_name_H-M   'P 1'
#
loop_
_entity.id
_entity.type
_entity.pdbx_description
1 polymer ?
#
loop_
_entity_poly.entity_id
_entity_poly.type
_entity_poly.pdbx_seq_one_letter_code
_entity_poly.pdbx_strand_id
1 'polypeptide(L)'
;MKNENIYKLKNGKTAKIIGFDDWDRILIKIYGFEQLFCIVSGKIYSRTKDYGEPCSPLNDDHQPLPREMEKIRSSYYDSCSF
;
A
#
# COMPACT_ATOMS: atom_id res chain seq x y z
N MET A 1 -16.81 1.94 -14.35
CA MET A 1 -15.37 1.86 -14.70
C MET A 1 -14.66 1.27 -13.49
N LYS A 2 -13.87 0.20 -13.63
CA LYS A 2 -13.07 -0.29 -12.51
C LYS A 2 -11.98 0.75 -12.27
N ASN A 3 -12.06 1.49 -11.16
CA ASN A 3 -10.92 2.28 -10.70
C ASN A 3 -9.79 1.30 -10.45
N GLU A 4 -8.76 1.33 -11.29
CA GLU A 4 -7.56 0.56 -11.03
C GLU A 4 -6.90 1.20 -9.81
N ASN A 5 -6.82 0.46 -8.71
CA ASN A 5 -6.19 0.90 -7.46
C ASN A 5 -4.66 0.95 -7.59
N ILE A 6 -4.15 1.63 -8.62
CA ILE A 6 -2.75 1.78 -8.97
C ILE A 6 -2.34 3.23 -8.73
N TYR A 7 -1.20 3.43 -8.10
CA TYR A 7 -0.68 4.75 -7.77
C TYR A 7 0.85 4.83 -7.92
N LYS A 8 1.39 6.05 -7.98
CA LYS A 8 2.83 6.30 -8.13
C LYS A 8 3.49 6.61 -6.78
N LEU A 9 4.67 6.03 -6.59
CA LEU A 9 5.57 6.31 -5.47
C LEU A 9 6.47 7.51 -5.79
N LYS A 10 7.15 8.06 -4.79
CA LYS A 10 8.07 9.20 -4.94
C LYS A 10 9.20 8.93 -5.95
N ASN A 11 9.70 7.69 -6.04
CA ASN A 11 10.70 7.26 -7.02
C ASN A 11 10.14 6.97 -8.44
N GLY A 12 8.86 7.26 -8.70
CA GLY A 12 8.23 7.05 -9.99
C GLY A 12 7.78 5.61 -10.27
N LYS A 13 8.12 4.63 -9.42
CA LYS A 13 7.57 3.27 -9.52
C LYS A 13 6.07 3.28 -9.24
N THR A 14 5.39 2.27 -9.74
CA THR A 14 3.95 2.05 -9.50
C THR A 14 3.72 1.00 -8.42
N ALA A 15 2.67 1.20 -7.64
CA ALA A 15 2.18 0.24 -6.67
C ALA A 15 0.67 0.02 -6.91
N LYS A 16 0.20 -1.18 -6.58
CA LYS A 16 -1.20 -1.58 -6.70
C LYS A 16 -1.71 -2.04 -5.35
N ILE A 17 -2.88 -1.55 -4.92
CA ILE A 17 -3.61 -2.13 -3.80
C ILE A 17 -4.16 -3.48 -4.23
N ILE A 18 -3.85 -4.52 -3.45
CA ILE A 18 -4.27 -5.90 -3.74
C ILE A 18 -5.30 -6.43 -2.75
N GLY A 19 -5.54 -5.72 -1.65
CA GLY A 19 -6.54 -6.09 -0.65
C GLY A 19 -6.16 -5.61 0.74
N PHE A 20 -6.64 -6.34 1.74
CA PHE A 20 -6.40 -6.10 3.16
C PHE A 20 -5.83 -7.36 3.79
N ASP A 21 -5.05 -7.21 4.86
CA ASP A 21 -4.73 -8.35 5.72
C ASP A 21 -5.70 -8.46 6.90
N ASP A 22 -5.52 -9.49 7.71
CA ASP A 22 -6.38 -9.81 8.87
C ASP A 22 -6.41 -8.71 9.94
N TRP A 23 -5.59 -7.68 9.81
CA TRP A 23 -5.49 -6.53 10.72
C TRP A 23 -6.03 -5.26 10.05
N ASP A 24 -6.78 -5.42 8.96
CA ASP A 24 -7.35 -4.36 8.13
C ASP A 24 -6.29 -3.40 7.55
N ARG A 25 -5.03 -3.84 7.40
CA ARG A 25 -3.99 -3.02 6.78
C ARG A 25 -4.07 -3.15 5.27
N ILE A 26 -3.94 -2.03 4.58
CA ILE A 26 -3.91 -2.00 3.11
C ILE A 26 -2.69 -2.77 2.62
N LEU A 27 -2.91 -3.84 1.86
CA LEU A 27 -1.88 -4.62 1.19
C LEU A 27 -1.61 -4.08 -0.20
N ILE A 28 -0.33 -3.97 -0.52
CA ILE A 28 0.12 -3.42 -1.79
C ILE A 28 1.20 -4.29 -2.43
N LYS A 29 1.22 -4.27 -3.75
CA LYS A 29 2.27 -4.84 -4.60
C LYS A 29 2.99 -3.70 -5.30
N ILE A 30 4.29 -3.55 -5.07
CA ILE A 30 5.14 -2.62 -5.83
C ILE A 30 5.67 -3.38 -7.05
N TYR A 31 5.46 -2.83 -8.25
CA TYR A 31 5.96 -3.46 -9.47
C TYR A 31 7.50 -3.51 -9.47
N GLY A 32 8.06 -4.67 -9.81
CA GLY A 32 9.50 -4.94 -9.75
C GLY A 32 10.00 -5.46 -8.40
N PHE A 33 9.13 -5.68 -7.41
CA PHE A 33 9.47 -6.35 -6.16
C PHE A 33 8.70 -7.67 -6.03
N GLU A 34 9.35 -8.72 -5.56
CA GLU A 34 8.73 -10.04 -5.37
C GLU A 34 7.85 -10.11 -4.12
N GLN A 35 8.21 -9.38 -3.07
CA GLN A 35 7.47 -9.36 -1.82
C GLN A 35 6.20 -8.50 -1.86
N LEU A 36 5.34 -8.69 -0.85
CA LEU A 36 4.20 -7.83 -0.55
C LEU A 36 4.56 -6.82 0.53
N PHE A 37 3.85 -5.70 0.52
CA PHE A 37 4.02 -4.61 1.47
C PHE A 37 2.67 -4.23 2.06
N CYS A 38 2.69 -3.48 3.15
CA CYS A 38 1.48 -2.92 3.75
C CYS A 38 1.63 -1.42 4.01
N ILE A 39 0.51 -0.71 4.11
CA ILE A 39 0.49 0.69 4.53
C ILE A 39 0.07 0.75 6.00
N VAL A 40 0.90 1.38 6.83
CA VAL A 40 0.65 1.62 8.25
C VAL A 40 0.92 3.09 8.53
N SER A 41 -0.06 3.78 9.12
CA SER A 41 0.03 5.21 9.45
C SER A 41 0.50 6.09 8.28
N GLY A 42 0.04 5.76 7.06
CA GLY A 42 0.36 6.49 5.83
C GLY A 42 1.75 6.22 5.24
N LYS A 43 2.49 5.24 5.75
CA LYS A 43 3.80 4.83 5.23
C LYS A 43 3.78 3.39 4.78
N ILE A 44 4.58 3.07 3.77
CA ILE A 44 4.77 1.71 3.27
C ILE A 44 5.81 0.99 4.12
N TYR A 45 5.45 -0.19 4.61
CA TYR A 45 6.30 -1.10 5.36
C TYR A 45 6.56 -2.39 4.59
N SER A 46 7.78 -2.91 4.72
CA SER A 46 8.09 -4.30 4.38
C SER A 46 7.37 -5.25 5.32
N ARG A 47 7.04 -6.46 4.85
CA ARG A 47 6.44 -7.53 5.66
C ARG A 47 7.43 -8.67 5.85
N THR A 48 7.36 -9.33 7.01
CA THR A 48 8.04 -10.61 7.22
C THR A 48 7.34 -11.71 6.41
N LYS A 49 8.10 -12.73 5.97
CA LYS A 49 7.53 -13.85 5.17
C LYS A 49 6.45 -14.63 5.92
N ASP A 50 6.56 -14.71 7.24
CA ASP A 50 5.83 -15.71 8.02
C ASP A 50 4.60 -15.16 8.76
N TYR A 51 4.53 -13.85 9.05
CA TYR A 51 3.47 -13.31 9.91
C TYR A 51 2.85 -11.99 9.45
N GLY A 52 3.23 -11.46 8.29
CA GLY A 52 2.54 -10.31 7.72
C GLY A 52 2.64 -9.01 8.53
N GLU A 53 3.39 -9.02 9.64
CA GLU A 53 3.65 -7.86 10.49
C GLU A 53 4.55 -6.85 9.77
N PRO A 54 4.38 -5.55 10.02
CA PRO A 54 5.18 -4.50 9.42
C PRO A 54 6.55 -4.54 10.08
N CYS A 55 7.59 -4.88 9.32
CA CYS A 55 8.93 -5.04 9.88
C CYS A 55 9.67 -3.70 9.96
N SER A 56 9.70 -2.96 8.84
CA SER A 56 10.38 -1.67 8.76
C SER A 56 9.78 -0.82 7.64
N PRO A 57 9.65 0.51 7.84
CA PRO A 57 9.21 1.40 6.80
C PRO A 57 10.24 1.38 5.67
N LEU A 58 9.78 1.41 4.44
CA LEU A 58 10.68 1.63 3.32
C LEU A 58 11.27 3.04 3.40
N ASN A 59 12.41 3.23 2.74
CA ASN A 59 13.00 4.56 2.60
C ASN A 59 12.02 5.55 1.93
N ASP A 60 12.31 6.85 2.04
CA ASP A 60 11.39 7.90 1.59
C ASP A 60 11.02 7.77 0.11
N ASP A 61 11.97 7.38 -0.73
CA ASP A 61 11.80 7.20 -2.18
C ASP A 61 10.66 6.22 -2.54
N HIS A 62 10.38 5.25 -1.69
CA HIS A 62 9.33 4.27 -1.93
C HIS A 62 8.00 4.64 -1.25
N GLN A 63 7.90 5.81 -0.63
CA GLN A 63 6.65 6.26 -0.01
C GLN A 63 5.67 6.80 -1.07
N PRO A 64 4.35 6.78 -0.80
CA PRO A 64 3.38 7.33 -1.72
C PRO A 64 3.56 8.85 -1.85
N LEU A 65 3.20 9.39 -3.02
CA LEU A 65 3.05 10.83 -3.17
C LEU A 65 1.87 11.33 -2.29
N PRO A 66 1.93 12.53 -1.71
CA PRO A 66 0.84 13.05 -0.86
C PRO A 66 -0.55 12.97 -1.51
N ARG A 67 -0.66 13.33 -2.79
CA ARG A 67 -1.91 13.24 -3.57
C ARG A 67 -2.43 11.81 -3.78
N GLU A 68 -1.55 10.81 -3.76
CA GLU A 68 -1.94 9.41 -3.91
C GLU A 68 -2.42 8.84 -2.58
N MET A 69 -1.94 9.36 -1.44
CA MET A 69 -2.44 8.96 -0.11
C MET A 69 -3.91 9.27 0.09
N GLU A 70 -4.41 10.37 -0.48
CA GLU A 70 -5.83 10.71 -0.43
C GLU A 70 -6.69 9.67 -1.17
N LYS A 71 -6.25 9.25 -2.37
CA LYS A 71 -6.92 8.21 -3.15
C LYS A 71 -6.91 6.85 -2.45
N ILE A 72 -5.77 6.49 -1.86
CA ILE A 72 -5.60 5.25 -1.10
C ILE A 72 -6.56 5.23 0.09
N ARG A 73 -6.69 6.36 0.82
CA ARG A 73 -7.66 6.51 1.92
C ARG A 73 -9.11 6.43 1.45
N SER A 74 -9.46 7.05 0.32
CA SER A 74 -10.81 6.94 -0.24
C SER A 74 -11.15 5.49 -0.60
N SER A 75 -10.22 4.79 -1.25
CA SER A 75 -10.39 3.38 -1.63
C SER A 75 -10.55 2.47 -0.41
N TYR A 76 -9.88 2.82 0.70
CA TYR A 76 -10.05 2.15 2.00
C TYR A 76 -11.48 2.32 2.52
N TYR A 77 -12.00 3.54 2.61
CA TYR A 77 -13.34 3.77 3.15
C TYR A 77 -14.46 3.16 2.28
N ASP A 78 -14.31 3.18 0.96
CA ASP A 78 -15.30 2.58 0.04
C ASP A 78 -15.36 1.05 0.18
N SER A 79 -14.27 0.40 0.60
CA SER A 79 -14.24 -1.06 0.82
C SER A 79 -14.60 -1.47 2.25
N CYS A 80 -14.58 -0.54 3.21
CA CYS A 80 -15.00 -0.73 4.60
C CYS A 80 -16.43 -0.23 4.91
N SER A 81 -17.23 0.08 3.88
CA SER A 81 -18.62 0.50 4.04
C SER A 81 -19.49 -0.71 4.43
N PHE A 82 -19.86 -0.79 5.71
CA PHE A 82 -20.88 -1.69 6.28
C PHE A 82 -22.30 -1.24 5.90
#